data_AF-A0A417XWV5-F1
#
_entry.id   AF-A0A417XWV5-F1
#
_cell.length_a   1.000
_cell.length_b   1.000
_cell.length_c   1.000
_cell.angle_alpha   90.00
_cell.angle_beta   90.00
_cell.angle_gamma   90.00
#
_symmetry.space_group_name_H-M   'P 1'
#
loop_
_entity.id
_entity.type
_entity.pdbx_description
1 polymer ?
#
loop_
_entity_poly.entity_id
_entity_poly.type
_entity_poly.pdbx_seq_one_letter_code
_entity_poly.pdbx_strand_id
1 'polypeptide(L)'
;MRQQRPFAPYDTPDELAKGKRKTILTLVLAIGAALLAVVAQSVVDDQRLATVYVAAAIIWILSGLGEALRWSNTGEFEPAD
;
A
#
# COMPACT_ATOMS: atom_id res chain seq x y z
N MET A 1 -17.56 5.89 22.01
CA MET A 1 -16.98 5.60 20.68
C MET A 1 -15.57 6.17 20.66
N ARG A 2 -14.52 5.33 20.78
CA ARG A 2 -13.12 5.82 20.65
C ARG A 2 -12.93 6.23 19.20
N GLN A 3 -12.68 7.51 18.94
CA GLN A 3 -12.26 7.99 17.63
C GLN A 3 -10.95 7.29 17.26
N GLN A 4 -10.99 6.32 16.36
CA GLN A 4 -9.78 5.78 15.73
C GLN A 4 -9.13 6.94 14.97
N ARG A 5 -8.05 7.50 15.53
CA ARG A 5 -7.27 8.50 14.81
C ARG A 5 -6.64 7.79 13.61
N PRO A 6 -6.73 8.35 12.39
CA PRO A 6 -6.31 7.66 11.16
C PRO A 6 -4.83 7.25 11.14
N PHE A 7 -4.00 7.80 12.04
CA PHE A 7 -2.57 7.54 12.16
C PHE A 7 -2.13 7.03 13.55
N ALA A 8 -3.07 6.69 14.43
CA ALA A 8 -2.74 6.10 15.73
C ALA A 8 -2.18 4.68 15.55
N PRO A 9 -1.31 4.21 16.46
CA PRO A 9 -0.82 2.82 16.48
C PRO A 9 -1.93 1.75 16.32
N TYR A 10 -1.58 0.55 15.90
CA TYR A 10 -2.49 -0.60 16.04
C TYR A 10 -2.64 -0.95 17.52
N ASP A 11 -3.85 -1.32 17.92
CA ASP A 11 -4.16 -1.62 19.32
C ASP A 11 -3.81 -3.09 19.66
N THR A 12 -3.67 -3.95 18.65
CA THR A 12 -3.41 -5.39 18.81
C THR A 12 -2.45 -5.94 17.74
N PRO A 13 -1.75 -7.06 18.04
CA PRO A 13 -0.85 -7.71 17.07
C PRO A 13 -1.58 -8.23 15.81
N ASP A 14 -2.83 -8.69 15.95
CA ASP A 14 -3.65 -9.15 14.82
C ASP A 14 -4.00 -8.01 13.86
N GLU A 15 -4.30 -6.82 14.39
CA GLU A 15 -4.53 -5.62 13.58
C GLU A 15 -3.25 -5.17 12.86
N LEU A 16 -2.09 -5.24 13.53
CA LEU A 16 -0.80 -4.96 12.90
C LEU A 16 -0.50 -5.96 11.78
N ALA A 17 -0.74 -7.25 11.99
CA ALA A 17 -0.54 -8.28 10.95
C ALA A 17 -1.44 -8.02 9.73
N LYS A 18 -2.70 -7.64 9.96
CA LYS A 18 -3.65 -7.27 8.90
C LYS A 18 -3.22 -6.00 8.16
N GLY A 19 -2.77 -4.97 8.89
CA GLY A 19 -2.23 -3.74 8.34
C GLY A 19 -1.01 -3.99 7.44
N LYS A 20 -0.03 -4.74 7.96
CA LYS A 20 1.17 -5.19 7.19
C LYS A 20 0.77 -5.91 5.90
N ARG A 21 -0.13 -6.90 5.97
CA ARG A 21 -0.61 -7.64 4.80
C ARG A 21 -1.22 -6.72 3.75
N LYS A 22 -2.06 -5.77 4.19
CA LYS A 22 -2.71 -4.82 3.32
C LYS A 22 -1.70 -3.88 2.66
N THR A 23 -0.74 -3.33 3.41
CA THR A 23 0.35 -2.50 2.87
C THR A 23 1.15 -3.27 1.81
N ILE A 24 1.56 -4.50 2.12
CA ILE A 24 2.29 -5.36 1.16
C ILE A 24 1.47 -5.57 -0.11
N LEU A 25 0.19 -5.93 0.03
CA LEU A 25 -0.70 -6.17 -1.11
C LEU A 25 -0.86 -4.91 -1.98
N THR A 26 -1.04 -3.74 -1.36
CA THR A 26 -1.10 -2.47 -2.11
C THR A 26 0.20 -2.16 -2.83
N LEU A 27 1.35 -2.49 -2.23
CA LEU A 27 2.66 -2.28 -2.84
C LEU A 27 2.87 -3.20 -4.05
N VAL A 28 2.48 -4.48 -3.94
CA VAL A 28 2.53 -5.45 -5.04
C VAL A 28 1.67 -4.98 -6.21
N LEU A 29 0.45 -4.48 -5.95
CA LEU A 29 -0.42 -3.95 -6.98
C LEU A 29 0.16 -2.68 -7.64
N ALA A 30 0.78 -1.80 -6.86
CA ALA A 30 1.46 -0.62 -7.39
C ALA A 30 2.62 -1.00 -8.33
N ILE A 31 3.44 -1.98 -7.93
CA ILE A 31 4.55 -2.49 -8.75
C ILE A 31 4.01 -3.12 -10.03
N GLY A 32 2.97 -3.96 -9.93
CA GLY A 32 2.32 -4.58 -11.10
C GLY A 32 1.80 -3.53 -12.08
N ALA A 33 1.14 -2.49 -11.59
CA ALA A 33 0.67 -1.38 -12.43
C ALA A 33 1.85 -0.61 -13.07
N ALA A 34 2.93 -0.34 -12.34
CA ALA A 34 4.11 0.32 -12.89
C ALA A 34 4.77 -0.52 -14.01
N LEU A 35 4.86 -1.84 -13.84
CA LEU A 35 5.35 -2.75 -14.88
C LEU A 35 4.44 -2.73 -16.12
N LEU A 36 3.12 -2.74 -15.93
CA LEU A 36 2.16 -2.62 -17.04
C LEU A 36 2.30 -1.27 -17.77
N ALA A 37 2.60 -0.18 -17.06
CA ALA A 37 2.88 1.10 -17.69
C ALA A 37 4.11 1.04 -18.60
N VAL A 38 5.19 0.40 -18.13
CA VAL A 38 6.41 0.20 -18.91
C VAL A 38 6.14 -0.64 -20.16
N VAL A 39 5.39 -1.74 -20.02
CA VAL A 39 5.00 -2.60 -21.16
C VAL A 39 4.11 -1.85 -22.16
N ALA A 40 3.13 -1.08 -21.66
CA ALA A 40 2.26 -0.28 -22.52
C ALA A 40 3.06 0.76 -23.33
N GLN A 41 4.07 1.38 -22.73
CA GLN A 41 4.93 2.34 -23.42
C GLN A 41 5.92 1.68 -24.38
N SER A 42 6.53 0.55 -24.00
CA SER A 42 7.64 -0.05 -24.76
C SER A 42 7.24 -1.09 -25.80
N VAL A 43 6.11 -1.78 -25.58
CA VAL A 43 5.66 -2.90 -26.43
C VAL A 43 4.41 -2.54 -27.21
N VAL A 44 3.45 -1.86 -26.57
CA VAL A 44 2.16 -1.51 -27.19
C VAL A 44 2.22 -0.15 -27.90
N ASP A 45 3.17 0.71 -27.52
CA ASP A 45 3.31 2.09 -27.98
C ASP A 45 2.03 2.93 -27.77
N ASP A 46 1.30 2.63 -26.67
CA ASP A 46 0.08 3.35 -26.30
C ASP A 46 0.33 4.21 -25.04
N GLN A 47 0.50 5.51 -25.28
CA GLN A 47 0.76 6.50 -24.23
C GLN A 47 -0.45 6.72 -23.30
N ARG A 48 -1.69 6.55 -23.78
CA ARG A 48 -2.88 6.67 -22.92
C ARG A 48 -2.93 5.50 -21.96
N LEU A 49 -2.69 4.29 -22.46
CA LEU A 49 -2.65 3.08 -21.65
C LEU A 49 -1.53 3.15 -20.58
N ALA A 50 -0.34 3.61 -20.97
CA ALA A 50 0.75 3.85 -20.02
C ALA A 50 0.35 4.85 -18.92
N THR A 51 -0.29 5.97 -19.29
CA THR A 51 -0.77 6.99 -18.33
C THR A 51 -1.78 6.42 -17.33
N VAL A 52 -2.72 5.59 -17.80
CA VAL A 52 -3.70 4.92 -16.92
C VAL A 52 -3.02 4.01 -15.92
N TYR A 53 -2.02 3.23 -16.35
CA TYR A 53 -1.29 2.35 -15.46
C TYR A 53 -0.41 3.09 -14.46
N VAL A 54 0.20 4.22 -14.86
CA VAL A 54 0.91 5.11 -13.91
C VAL A 54 -0.05 5.67 -12.87
N ALA A 55 -1.22 6.16 -13.29
CA ALA A 55 -2.22 6.67 -12.37
C ALA A 55 -2.69 5.58 -11.39
N ALA A 56 -2.92 4.36 -11.88
CA ALA A 56 -3.25 3.22 -11.04
C ALA A 56 -2.14 2.92 -10.02
N ALA A 57 -0.87 2.92 -10.43
CA ALA A 57 0.26 2.72 -9.53
C ALA A 57 0.28 3.77 -8.40
N ILE A 58 0.07 5.04 -8.75
CA ILE A 58 0.00 6.15 -7.77
C ILE A 58 -1.15 5.93 -6.78
N ILE A 59 -2.35 5.57 -7.26
CA ILE A 59 -3.52 5.31 -6.41
C ILE A 59 -3.24 4.18 -5.41
N TRP A 60 -2.60 3.11 -5.86
CA TRP A 60 -2.24 1.99 -4.99
C TRP A 60 -1.22 2.39 -3.92
N ILE A 61 -0.22 3.20 -4.26
CA ILE A 61 0.74 3.74 -3.29
C ILE A 61 0.03 4.60 -2.24
N LEU A 62 -0.81 5.54 -2.68
CA LEU A 62 -1.54 6.43 -1.77
C LEU A 62 -2.52 5.67 -0.86
N SER A 63 -3.16 4.62 -1.38
CA SER A 63 -4.07 3.77 -0.61
C SER A 63 -3.36 2.99 0.50
N GLY A 64 -2.09 2.64 0.30
CA GLY A 64 -1.25 1.96 1.29
C GLY A 64 -0.60 2.89 2.31
N LEU A 65 -0.54 4.20 2.04
CA LEU A 65 0.22 5.18 2.83
C LEU A 65 -0.27 5.30 4.27
N GLY A 66 -1.58 5.28 4.50
CA GLY A 66 -2.15 5.36 5.85
C GLY A 66 -1.78 4.14 6.72
N GLU A 67 -1.87 2.94 6.17
CA GLU A 67 -1.46 1.71 6.87
C GLU A 67 0.06 1.67 7.08
N ALA A 68 0.85 2.15 6.11
CA ALA A 68 2.31 2.21 6.25
C ALA A 68 2.75 3.18 7.36
N LEU A 69 2.14 4.37 7.44
CA LEU A 69 2.38 5.33 8.53
C LEU A 69 1.95 4.76 9.88
N ARG A 70 0.80 4.07 9.91
CA ARG A 70 0.29 3.43 11.12
C ARG A 70 1.20 2.30 11.60
N TRP A 71 1.69 1.46 10.70
CA TRP A 71 2.70 0.44 11.00
C TRP A 71 3.99 1.09 11.53
N SER A 72 4.51 2.11 10.86
CA SER A 72 5.70 2.85 11.31
C SER A 72 5.55 3.40 12.73
N ASN A 73 4.35 3.84 13.11
CA ASN A 73 4.07 4.39 14.45
C ASN A 73 3.81 3.33 15.53
N THR A 74 3.49 2.08 15.16
CA THR A 74 3.10 1.05 16.12
C THR A 74 4.28 0.39 16.83
N GLY A 75 5.45 0.35 16.17
CA GLY A 75 6.59 -0.43 16.68
C GLY A 75 6.33 -1.93 16.59
N GLU A 76 7.18 -2.72 17.25
CA GLU A 76 7.00 -4.17 17.40
C GLU A 76 6.31 -4.47 18.72
N PHE A 77 5.33 -5.38 18.71
CA PHE A 77 4.76 -5.93 19.94
C PHE A 77 5.78 -6.90 20.53
N GLU A 78 6.06 -6.80 21.82
CA GLU A 78 6.86 -7.81 22.52
C GLU A 78 6.16 -9.18 22.38
N PRO A 79 6.87 -10.23 21.94
CA PRO A 79 6.32 -11.57 21.94
C PRO A 79 6.02 -11.95 23.39
N ALA A 80 4.76 -12.30 23.66
CA ALA A 80 4.39 -12.90 24.94
C ALA A 80 4.97 -14.32 24.95
N ASP A 81 6.03 -14.53 25.73
CA ASP A 81 6.61 -15.84 26.04
C ASP A 81 5.56 -16.80 26.65
#